data_AF-A0A918I4G2-F1
#
_entry.id   AF-A0A918I4G2-F1
#
_cell.length_a   1.000
_cell.length_b   1.000
_cell.length_c   1.000
_cell.angle_alpha   90.00
_cell.angle_beta   90.00
_cell.angle_gamma   90.00
#
_symmetry.space_group_name_H-M   'P 1'
#
loop_
_entity.id
_entity.type
_entity.pdbx_description
1 polymer ?
#
loop_
_entity_poly.entity_id
_entity_poly.type
_entity_poly.pdbx_seq_one_letter_code
_entity_poly.pdbx_strand_id
1 'polypeptide(L)' 'MSTQYSVRYLRTQAGTTVRTMVPSVPDGHLSDEEYFDRHPVLREIMERWAAEGRELGA' A
#
# COMPACT_ATOMS: atom_id res chain seq x y z
N MET A 1 14.38 -18.56 5.57
CA MET A 1 14.12 -17.15 5.94
C MET A 1 12.61 -16.98 6.05
N SER A 2 12.08 -16.56 7.21
CA SER A 2 10.66 -16.23 7.35
C SER A 2 10.40 -14.85 6.74
N THR A 3 9.40 -14.75 5.87
CA THR A 3 8.96 -13.44 5.36
C THR A 3 8.38 -12.65 6.52
N GLN A 4 9.09 -11.61 6.96
CA GLN A 4 8.58 -10.69 7.96
C GLN A 4 7.59 -9.75 7.28
N TYR A 5 6.43 -9.51 7.90
CA TYR A 5 5.44 -8.55 7.43
C TYR A 5 5.43 -7.33 8.34
N SER A 6 5.13 -6.16 7.77
CA SER A 6 4.95 -4.90 8.49
C SER A 6 3.64 -4.26 8.05
N VAL A 7 3.04 -3.50 8.97
CA VAL A 7 1.89 -2.65 8.62
C VAL A 7 2.44 -1.36 8.02
N ARG A 8 1.98 -1.03 6.81
CA ARG A 8 2.23 0.25 6.15
C ARG A 8 0.94 1.03 5.97
N TYR A 9 1.09 2.35 5.97
CA TYR A 9 0.06 3.30 5.58
C TYR A 9 0.49 3.90 4.25
N LEU A 10 -0.13 3.45 3.17
CA LEU A 10 0.18 3.91 1.82
C LEU A 10 -0.80 5.00 1.43
N ARG A 11 -0.31 6.10 0.83
CA ARG A 11 -1.15 7.19 0.35
C ARG A 11 -1.37 7.12 -1.16
N THR A 12 -2.62 7.16 -1.58
CA THR A 12 -3.05 7.27 -2.99
C THR A 12 -2.90 8.70 -3.52
N GLN A 13 -2.97 8.89 -4.84
CA GLN A 13 -2.94 10.22 -5.45
C GLN A 13 -4.16 11.07 -5.07
N ALA A 14 -5.30 10.42 -4.82
CA ALA A 14 -6.51 11.06 -4.31
C ALA A 14 -6.38 11.56 -2.85
N GLY A 15 -5.26 11.27 -2.17
CA GLY A 15 -5.01 11.66 -0.78
C GLY A 15 -5.55 10.65 0.26
N THR A 16 -6.26 9.60 -0.18
CA THR A 16 -6.75 8.53 0.69
C THR A 16 -5.58 7.71 1.22
N THR A 17 -5.57 7.47 2.54
CA THR A 17 -4.55 6.64 3.20
C THR A 17 -5.13 5.26 3.48
N VAL A 18 -4.45 4.21 3.03
CA VAL A 18 -4.86 2.82 3.24
C VAL A 18 -3.85 2.11 4.12
N ARG A 19 -4.34 1.43 5.16
CA ARG A 19 -3.53 0.58 6.04
C ARG A 19 -3.47 -0.84 5.46
N THR A 20 -2.27 -1.33 5.16
CA THR A 20 -2.07 -2.67 4.56
C THR A 20 -0.87 -3.40 5.17
N MET A 21 -0.87 -4.74 5.12
CA MET A 21 0.27 -5.56 5.52
C MET A 21 1.13 -5.87 4.30
N VAL A 22 2.42 -5.54 4.38
CA VAL A 22 3.39 -5.73 3.29
C VAL A 22 4.61 -6.52 3.79
N PRO A 23 5.30 -7.27 2.92
CA PRO A 23 6.60 -7.83 3.26
C PRO A 23 7.60 -6.72 3.68
N SER A 24 8.15 -6.81 4.88
CA SER A 24 9.10 -5.83 5.43
C SER A 24 10.43 -5.80 4.69
N VAL A 25 10.80 -6.90 4.01
CA VAL A 25 12.02 -7.01 3.23
C VAL A 25 11.64 -7.61 1.87
N PRO A 26 12.12 -7.06 0.76
CA PRO A 26 13.07 -5.94 0.66
C PRO A 26 12.45 -4.54 0.76
N ASP A 27 11.13 -4.40 0.85
CA ASP A 27 10.47 -3.13 0.50
C ASP A 27 10.18 -2.18 1.68
N GLY A 28 10.53 -2.56 2.91
CA GLY A 28 10.20 -1.79 4.11
C GLY A 28 10.78 -0.37 4.15
N HIS A 29 11.83 -0.09 3.36
CA HIS A 29 12.51 1.22 3.29
C HIS A 29 12.08 2.09 2.11
N LEU A 30 11.23 1.59 1.20
CA LEU A 30 10.84 2.33 -0.01
C LEU A 30 9.88 3.49 0.31
N SER A 31 9.93 4.60 -0.41
CA SER A 31 8.81 5.54 -0.39
C SER A 31 7.54 4.89 -0.94
N ASP A 32 6.37 5.52 -0.74
CA ASP A 32 5.10 5.01 -1.27
C ASP A 32 5.12 4.89 -2.80
N GLU A 33 5.70 5.87 -3.49
CA GLU A 33 5.84 5.86 -4.96
C GLU A 33 6.76 4.72 -5.44
N GLU A 34 7.93 4.55 -4.82
CA GLU A 34 8.83 3.44 -5.16
C GLU A 34 8.18 2.07 -4.87
N TYR A 35 7.41 1.99 -3.80
CA TYR A 35 6.67 0.78 -3.45
C TYR A 35 5.62 0.46 -4.52
N PHE A 36 4.86 1.46 -4.99
CA PHE A 36 3.88 1.27 -6.04
C PHE A 36 4.49 0.98 -7.41
N ASP A 37 5.63 1.58 -7.73
CA ASP A 37 6.34 1.29 -8.99
C ASP A 37 6.82 -0.17 -9.03
N ARG A 38 7.19 -0.72 -7.87
CA ARG A 38 7.52 -2.15 -7.73
C ARG A 38 6.29 -3.05 -7.73
N HIS A 39 5.15 -2.56 -7.23
CA HIS A 39 3.90 -3.30 -7.07
C HIS A 39 2.71 -2.57 -7.71
N PRO A 40 2.67 -2.44 -9.05
CA PRO A 40 1.67 -1.62 -9.75
C PRO A 40 0.23 -2.11 -9.53
N VAL A 41 0.05 -3.42 -9.33
CA VAL A 41 -1.27 -4.02 -9.01
C VAL A 41 -1.82 -3.48 -7.69
N LEU A 42 -0.98 -3.19 -6.70
CA LEU A 42 -1.43 -2.59 -5.44
C LEU A 42 -1.87 -1.14 -5.65
N ARG A 43 -1.21 -0.39 -6.54
CA ARG A 43 -1.63 0.96 -6.93
C ARG A 43 -3.04 0.92 -7.53
N GLU A 44 -3.28 0.04 -8.50
CA GLU A 44 -4.60 -0.11 -9.13
C GLU A 44 -5.71 -0.49 -8.15
N ILE A 45 -5.45 -1.48 -7.29
CA ILE A 45 -6.42 -1.93 -6.28
C ILE A 45 -6.75 -0.79 -5.30
N MET A 46 -5.74 -0.06 -4.84
CA MET A 46 -5.91 1.01 -3.87
C MET A 46 -6.64 2.22 -4.46
N GLU A 47 -6.30 2.65 -5.67
CA GLU A 47 -7.00 3.73 -6.35
C GLU A 47 -8.46 3.36 -6.62
N ARG A 48 -8.74 2.09 -6.96
CA ARG A 48 -10.11 1.61 -7.10
C ARG A 48 -10.88 1.68 -5.79
N TRP A 49 -10.29 1.24 -4.68
CA TRP A 49 -10.93 1.31 -3.36
C TRP A 49 -11.16 2.75 -2.89
N ALA A 50 -10.21 3.65 -3.15
CA ALA A 50 -10.35 5.08 -2.89
C ALA A 50 -11.51 5.68 -3.70
N ALA A 51 -11.62 5.33 -4.99
CA ALA A 51 -12.72 5.77 -5.85
C ALA A 51 -14.08 5.19 -5.43
N GLU A 52 -14.12 3.96 -4.91
CA GLU A 52 -15.33 3.31 -4.39
C GLU A 52 -15.78 3.89 -3.03
N GLY A 53 -15.03 4.84 -2.44
CA GLY A 53 -15.33 5.38 -1.11
C GLY A 53 -15.23 4.33 0.00
N ARG A 54 -14.52 3.22 -0.24
CA ARG A 54 -14.29 2.20 0.78
C ARG A 54 -13.23 2.70 1.76
N GLU A 55 -13.67 3.10 2.95
CA GLU A 55 -12.78 3.23 4.09
C GLU A 55 -12.26 1.84 4.48
N LEU A 56 -11.01 1.55 4.11
CA LEU A 56 -10.32 0.34 4.55
C LEU A 56 -9.67 0.60 5.89
N GLY A 57 -10.46 0.43 6.96
CA GLY A 57 -9.98 0.60 8.31
C GLY A 57 -11.04 0.72 9.41
N ALA A 58 -12.27 0.26 9.18
CA ALA A 58 -13.28 0.11 10.25
C ALA A 58 -13.26 -1.30 10.83
#